data_AF-A0A4Y9SHT9-F1
#
_entry.id   AF-A0A4Y9SHT9-F1
#
_cell.length_a   1.000
_cell.length_b   1.000
_cell.length_c   1.000
_cell.angle_alpha   90.00
_cell.angle_beta   90.00
_cell.angle_gamma   90.00
#
_symmetry.space_group_name_H-M   'P 1'
#
loop_
_entity.id
_entity.type
_entity.pdbx_description
1 polymer ?
#
loop_
_entity_poly.entity_id
_entity_poly.type
_entity_poly.pdbx_seq_one_letter_code
_entity_poly.pdbx_strand_id
1 'polypeptide(L)' 'MLTALLTRLVRGAARHAWTTIAICLLLTALSGWYAAGHFAIDTDIDRLLESNAPWAQRDAAMTLEKRVGRCQPARRR' A
#
# COMPACT_ATOMS: atom_id res chain seq x y z
N MET A 1 -8.69 -7.32 37.75
CA MET A 1 -7.35 -7.70 37.26
C MET A 1 -6.86 -6.78 36.15
N LEU A 2 -7.58 -6.62 35.03
CA LEU A 2 -7.22 -5.70 33.92
C LEU A 2 -7.08 -4.22 34.34
N THR A 3 -7.94 -3.72 35.22
CA THR A 3 -7.91 -2.34 35.72
C THR A 3 -6.61 -2.01 36.47
N ALA A 4 -6.05 -2.96 37.22
CA ALA A 4 -4.78 -2.79 37.93
C ALA A 4 -3.59 -2.76 36.97
N LEU A 5 -3.64 -3.52 35.88
CA LEU A 5 -2.62 -3.50 34.82
C LEU A 5 -2.63 -2.18 34.04
N LEU A 6 -3.81 -1.71 33.63
CA LEU A 6 -3.97 -0.45 32.92
C LEU A 6 -3.48 0.74 33.74
N THR A 7 -3.86 0.80 35.01
CA THR A 7 -3.42 1.88 35.92
C THR A 7 -1.90 1.85 36.16
N ARG A 8 -1.28 0.68 36.25
CA ARG A 8 0.19 0.56 36.31
C ARG A 8 0.87 1.04 35.04
N LEU A 9 0.33 0.69 33.87
CA LEU A 9 0.86 1.12 32.57
C LEU A 9 0.80 2.65 32.42
N VAL A 10 -0.38 3.23 32.67
CA VAL A 10 -0.60 4.69 32.59
C VAL A 10 0.26 5.43 33.60
N ARG A 11 0.37 4.92 34.84
CA ARG A 11 1.23 5.55 35.86
C ARG A 11 2.72 5.44 35.50
N GLY A 12 3.14 4.37 34.84
CA GLY A 12 4.48 4.22 34.28
C GLY A 12 4.76 5.22 33.16
N ALA A 13 3.82 5.37 32.22
CA ALA A 13 3.89 6.35 31.14
C ALA A 13 3.89 7.80 31.68
N ALA A 14 3.07 8.10 32.69
CA ALA A 14 2.98 9.42 33.30
C ALA A 14 4.24 9.79 34.11
N ARG A 15 4.87 8.81 34.79
CA ARG A 15 6.10 9.05 35.57
C ARG A 15 7.28 9.43 34.68
N HIS A 16 7.32 8.94 33.44
CA HIS A 16 8.31 9.31 32.44
C HIS A 16 7.63 9.96 31.24
N ALA A 17 6.86 11.03 31.49
CA ALA A 17 6.09 11.71 30.45
C ALA A 17 6.96 12.15 29.27
N TRP A 18 8.15 12.72 29.53
CA TRP A 18 9.08 13.16 28.49
C TRP A 18 9.60 12.02 27.61
N THR A 19 9.93 10.86 28.17
CA THR A 19 10.37 9.71 27.36
C THR A 19 9.21 9.13 26.56
N THR A 20 8.01 9.08 27.14
CA THR A 20 6.80 8.63 26.44
C THR A 20 6.51 9.52 25.23
N ILE A 21 6.58 10.84 25.41
CA ILE A 21 6.42 11.81 24.32
C ILE A 21 7.49 11.59 23.26
N ALA A 22 8.76 11.48 23.64
CA ALA A 22 9.86 11.26 22.70
C ALA A 22 9.69 9.98 21.88
N ILE A 23 9.29 8.88 22.53
CA ILE A 23 9.01 7.60 21.87
C ILE A 23 7.85 7.73 20.90
N CYS A 24 6.73 8.34 21.31
CA CYS A 24 5.59 8.57 20.42
C CYS A 24 5.96 9.44 19.22
N LEU A 25 6.74 10.50 19.43
CA LEU A 25 7.22 11.38 18.35
C LEU A 25 8.10 10.62 17.37
N LEU A 26 9.05 9.83 17.88
CA LEU A 26 9.93 9.01 17.08
C LEU A 26 9.14 7.97 16.28
N LEU A 27 8.19 7.28 16.92
CA LEU A 27 7.33 6.30 16.27
C LEU A 27 6.45 6.94 15.19
N THR A 28 5.90 8.13 15.46
CA THR A 28 5.10 8.90 14.50
C THR A 28 5.96 9.31 13.30
N ALA A 29 7.17 9.80 13.53
CA ALA A 29 8.09 10.19 12.47
C ALA A 29 8.50 8.99 11.61
N LEU A 30 8.83 7.85 12.23
CA LEU A 30 9.15 6.61 11.52
C LEU A 30 7.96 6.11 10.70
N SER A 31 6.76 6.15 11.27
CA SER A 31 5.53 5.74 10.58
C SER A 31 5.22 6.67 9.40
N GLY A 32 5.40 7.98 9.58
CA GLY A 32 5.27 8.97 8.50
C GLY A 32 6.32 8.82 7.41
N TRP A 33 7.57 8.52 7.76
CA TRP A 33 8.64 8.26 6.79
C TRP A 33 8.39 6.97 6.00
N TYR A 34 8.01 5.89 6.70
CA TYR A 34 7.64 4.63 6.07
C TYR A 34 6.42 4.82 5.16
N ALA A 35 5.39 5.52 5.63
CA ALA A 35 4.25 5.88 4.82
C ALA A 35 4.72 6.67 3.60
N ALA A 36 5.46 7.77 3.72
CA ALA A 36 5.93 8.55 2.57
C ALA A 36 6.76 7.75 1.56
N GLY A 37 7.57 6.77 2.01
CA GLY A 37 8.39 5.93 1.14
C GLY A 37 7.67 4.72 0.54
N HIS A 38 6.66 4.18 1.23
CA HIS A 38 5.89 2.99 0.83
C HIS A 38 4.44 3.29 0.43
N PHE A 39 4.00 4.56 0.48
CA PHE A 39 2.76 5.04 -0.15
C PHE A 39 2.99 5.07 -1.66
N ALA A 40 3.08 3.89 -2.26
CA ALA A 40 2.72 3.72 -3.64
C ALA A 40 1.22 3.98 -3.72
N ILE A 41 0.81 5.17 -4.14
CA ILE A 41 -0.54 5.39 -4.68
C ILE A 41 -0.62 4.57 -5.96
N ASP A 42 -0.82 3.26 -5.80
CA ASP A 42 -1.19 2.36 -6.88
C ASP A 42 -2.70 2.51 -7.07
N THR A 43 -3.09 3.41 -7.99
CA THR A 43 -4.46 3.40 -8.56
C THR A 43 -4.59 2.31 -9.61
N ASP A 44 -3.86 1.22 -9.43
CA ASP A 44 -3.87 0.09 -10.34
C ASP A 44 -5.03 -0.82 -9.93
N ILE A 45 -6.21 -0.56 -10.50
CA ILE A 45 -7.43 -1.34 -10.23
C ILE A 45 -7.21 -2.83 -10.57
N ASP A 46 -6.28 -3.13 -11.49
CA ASP A 46 -5.83 -4.48 -11.81
C ASP A 46 -5.20 -5.23 -10.62
N ARG A 47 -4.74 -4.54 -9.56
CA ARG A 47 -4.24 -5.19 -8.33
C ARG A 47 -5.34 -5.53 -7.33
N LEU A 48 -6.50 -4.87 -7.42
CA LEU A 48 -7.68 -5.15 -6.61
C LEU A 48 -8.54 -6.27 -7.21
N LEU A 49 -8.40 -6.52 -8.50
CA LEU A 49 -9.05 -7.59 -9.22
C LEU A 49 -8.09 -8.78 -9.38
N GLU A 50 -8.59 -9.99 -9.19
CA GLU A 50 -7.80 -11.22 -9.31
C GLU A 50 -7.19 -11.33 -10.73
N SER A 51 -5.87 -11.15 -10.85
CA SER A 51 -5.16 -11.15 -12.14
C SER A 51 -5.24 -12.47 -12.94
N ASN A 52 -5.62 -13.57 -12.27
CA ASN A 52 -5.80 -14.88 -12.89
C ASN A 52 -7.24 -15.17 -13.34
N ALA A 53 -8.13 -14.18 -13.29
CA ALA A 53 -9.48 -14.39 -13.74
C ALA A 53 -9.52 -14.64 -15.27
N PRO A 54 -10.40 -15.54 -15.77
CA PRO A 54 -10.47 -15.89 -17.19
C PRO A 54 -10.76 -14.69 -18.11
N TRP A 55 -11.39 -13.63 -17.59
CA TRP A 55 -11.67 -12.40 -18.32
C TRP A 55 -10.43 -11.52 -18.50
N ALA A 56 -9.50 -11.50 -17.52
CA ALA A 56 -8.24 -10.73 -17.60
C ALA A 56 -7.27 -11.31 -18.65
N GLN A 57 -7.20 -12.64 -18.78
CA GLN A 57 -6.43 -13.30 -19.85
C GLN A 57 -6.96 -12.95 -21.25
N ARG A 58 -8.28 -12.80 -21.38
CA ARG A 58 -8.92 -12.40 -22.65
C ARG A 58 -8.62 -10.93 -22.98
N ASP A 59 -8.63 -10.04 -22.00
CA ASP A 59 -8.28 -8.63 -22.20
C ASP A 59 -6.80 -8.44 -22.61
N ALA A 60 -5.89 -9.23 -22.03
CA ALA A 60 -4.49 -9.24 -22.44
C ALA A 60 -4.32 -9.72 -23.89
N ALA A 61 -5.05 -10.77 -24.29
CA ALA A 61 -5.02 -11.28 -25.66
C ALA A 61 -5.61 -10.27 -26.68
N MET A 62 -6.72 -9.61 -26.33
CA MET A 62 -7.31 -8.55 -27.16
C MET A 62 -6.40 -7.32 -27.29
N THR A 63 -5.68 -6.98 -26.22
CA THR A 63 -4.72 -5.87 -26.23
C THR A 63 -3.50 -6.18 -27.11
N LEU A 64 -3.01 -7.42 -27.11
CA LEU A 64 -1.95 -7.90 -27.99
C LEU A 64 -2.37 -7.86 -29.46
N GLU A 65 -3.59 -8.30 -29.79
CA GLU A 65 -4.11 -8.24 -31.16
C GLU A 65 -4.16 -6.80 -31.70
N LYS A 66 -4.63 -5.84 -30.89
CA LYS A 66 -4.64 -4.41 -31.26
C LYS A 66 -3.25 -3.80 -31.44
N ARG A 67 -2.22 -4.30 -30.72
CA ARG A 67 -0.83 -3.85 -30.90
C ARG A 67 -0.21 -4.40 -32.18
N VAL A 68 -0.48 -5.67 -32.51
CA VAL A 68 0.02 -6.30 -33.74
C VAL A 68 -0.60 -5.64 -34.98
N GLY A 69 -1.91 -5.37 -34.98
CA GLY A 69 -2.59 -4.68 -36.08
C GLY A 69 -2.09 -3.25 -36.33
N ARG A 70 -1.55 -2.58 -35.30
CA ARG A 70 -0.97 -1.23 -35.42
C ARG A 70 0.46 -1.22 -35.95
N CYS A 71 1.22 -2.30 -35.71
CA CYS A 71 2.57 -2.50 -36.26
C CYS A 71 2.57 -3.17 -37.63
N GLN A 72 1.40 -3.43 -38.21
CA GLN A 72 1.32 -3.84 -39.60
C GLN A 72 1.42 -2.57 -40.45
N PRO A 73 2.61 -2.22 -41.00
CA PRO A 73 2.68 -1.11 -41.92
C PRO A 73 1.71 -1.46 -43.04
N ALA A 74 0.87 -0.49 -43.39
CA ALA A 74 -0.04 -0.57 -44.52
C ALA A 74 0.69 -1.27 -45.67
N ARG A 75 0.39 -2.56 -45.87
CA ARG A 75 0.82 -3.32 -47.03
C ARG A 75 -0.05 -2.79 -48.16
N ARG A 76 0.27 -1.54 -48.56
CA ARG A 76 -0.25 -0.84 -49.73
C ARG A 76 0.00 -1.79 -50.89
N ARG A 77 -1.07 -2.40 -51.36
CA ARG A 77 -1.17 -2.98 -52.68
C ARG A 77 -1.59 -1.87 -53.64
#